data_AF-A0A327ZBD3-F1
#
_entry.id   AF-A0A327ZBD3-F1
#
_cell.length_a   1.000
_cell.length_b   1.000
_cell.length_c   1.000
_cell.angle_alpha   90.00
_cell.angle_beta   90.00
_cell.angle_gamma   90.00
#
_symmetry.space_group_name_H-M   'P 1'
#
loop_
_entity.id
_entity.type
_entity.pdbx_description
1 polymer ?
#
loop_
_entity_poly.entity_id
_entity_poly.type
_entity_poly.pdbx_seq_one_letter_code
_entity_poly.pdbx_strand_id
1 'polypeptide(L)'
;MRERTGRHLAAAIALALTVSGCAGAGAGAQAEATNDAVGKGFPIVTPPAAESPSPTPSSSVPAATAKPIVKYSACSSGGTVTFTATYQDDFEFHHVFIDTDGDHRTGYTGVDVAGDFGADIMIENDLLFRSNGTEWSWVEVKAKSPLLSRSGDTYRWRLKAAQGRGRVVFNGDDGTTEVTTPVVTLKECDGPAS
;
A
#
# COMPACT_ATOMS: atom_id res chain seq x y z
N MET A 1 -15.02 -3.64 -53.01
CA MET A 1 -13.92 -2.90 -53.67
C MET A 1 -13.11 -2.21 -52.58
N ARG A 2 -11.92 -2.78 -52.33
CA ARG A 2 -10.71 -2.22 -51.68
C ARG A 2 -10.78 -1.59 -50.29
N GLU A 3 -10.21 -2.35 -49.36
CA GLU A 3 -9.45 -1.94 -48.17
C GLU A 3 -8.58 -0.70 -48.41
N ARG A 4 -8.43 0.14 -47.37
CA ARG A 4 -7.26 1.01 -47.21
C ARG A 4 -6.61 0.79 -45.85
N THR A 5 -5.54 0.02 -45.94
CA THR A 5 -4.39 -0.12 -45.06
C THR A 5 -3.81 1.26 -44.72
N GLY A 6 -3.44 1.47 -43.46
CA GLY A 6 -2.69 2.63 -42.98
C GLY A 6 -1.77 2.25 -41.83
N ARG A 7 -0.67 1.55 -42.16
CA ARG A 7 0.47 1.30 -41.28
C ARG A 7 1.23 2.61 -41.07
N HIS A 8 1.54 2.96 -39.81
CA HIS A 8 2.71 3.78 -39.52
C HIS A 8 3.54 3.13 -38.41
N LEU A 9 4.82 2.98 -38.75
CA LEU A 9 5.88 2.35 -37.98
C LEU A 9 6.31 3.20 -36.77
N ALA A 10 6.63 2.47 -35.71
CA ALA A 10 7.78 2.60 -34.80
C ALA A 10 8.45 3.97 -34.56
N ALA A 11 8.57 4.32 -33.29
CA ALA A 11 9.79 4.91 -32.74
C ALA A 11 9.99 4.41 -31.30
N ALA A 12 10.87 3.41 -31.13
CA ALA A 12 11.42 3.03 -29.83
C ALA A 12 12.62 3.94 -29.56
N ILE A 13 12.59 4.68 -28.45
CA ILE A 13 13.76 5.40 -27.94
C ILE A 13 14.27 4.61 -26.73
N ALA A 14 15.33 3.85 -26.94
CA ALA A 14 16.13 3.26 -25.88
C ALA A 14 17.14 4.31 -25.42
N LEU A 15 17.09 4.71 -24.14
CA LEU A 15 18.14 5.49 -23.51
C LEU A 15 18.90 4.58 -22.54
N ALA A 16 20.05 4.09 -22.98
CA ALA A 16 21.04 3.44 -22.13
C ALA A 16 21.94 4.52 -21.52
N LEU A 17 22.07 4.56 -20.20
CA LEU A 17 23.12 5.30 -19.52
C LEU A 17 23.97 4.34 -18.70
N THR A 18 25.25 4.43 -18.98
CA THR A 18 26.37 3.56 -18.60
C THR A 18 26.77 3.69 -17.15
N VAL A 19 27.19 2.57 -16.57
CA VAL A 19 27.91 2.45 -15.29
C VAL A 19 29.37 2.90 -15.47
N SER A 20 29.88 3.69 -14.51
CA SER A 20 31.29 4.00 -14.27
C SER A 20 31.37 4.51 -12.82
N GLY A 21 32.22 4.09 -11.88
CA GLY A 21 33.37 3.20 -11.83
C GLY A 21 34.15 3.55 -10.53
N CYS A 22 34.90 2.57 -10.00
CA CYS A 22 36.04 2.67 -9.07
C CYS A 22 35.87 3.15 -7.60
N ALA A 23 35.90 2.15 -6.70
CA ALA A 23 36.86 1.93 -5.59
C ALA A 23 37.51 3.12 -4.86
N GLY A 24 37.38 3.10 -3.53
CA GLY A 24 38.28 3.78 -2.58
C GLY A 24 38.22 3.12 -1.21
N ALA A 25 39.30 2.41 -0.83
CA ALA A 25 39.52 1.88 0.50
C ALA A 25 39.99 2.98 1.46
N GLY A 26 39.61 2.90 2.73
CA GLY A 26 40.11 3.77 3.80
C GLY A 26 39.80 3.19 5.17
N ALA A 27 40.81 2.58 5.79
CA ALA A 27 40.78 2.06 7.15
C ALA A 27 41.12 3.15 8.19
N GLY A 28 40.71 2.92 9.44
CA GLY A 28 41.13 3.65 10.65
C GLY A 28 40.13 4.72 11.09
N ALA A 29 39.87 4.96 12.37
CA ALA A 29 40.43 4.42 13.60
C ALA A 29 39.44 4.72 14.73
N GLN A 30 39.49 3.88 15.77
CA GLN A 30 38.81 4.09 17.04
C GLN A 30 39.33 5.36 17.71
N ALA A 31 38.43 6.20 18.22
CA ALA A 31 38.76 7.29 19.12
C ALA A 31 38.41 6.86 20.55
N GLU A 32 39.42 6.36 21.27
CA GLU A 32 39.44 6.38 22.73
C GLU A 32 39.83 7.79 23.18
N ALA A 33 38.94 8.46 23.92
CA ALA A 33 39.26 9.68 24.63
C ALA A 33 39.47 9.33 26.11
N THR A 34 40.74 9.31 26.50
CA THR A 34 41.22 9.24 27.89
C THR A 34 40.83 10.51 28.65
N ASN A 35 40.14 10.37 29.78
CA ASN A 35 40.02 11.45 30.78
C ASN A 35 40.77 11.03 32.04
N ASP A 36 42.00 11.51 32.18
CA ASP A 36 42.73 11.58 33.44
C ASP A 36 42.38 12.91 34.14
N ALA A 37 41.73 12.84 35.30
CA ALA A 37 41.73 13.92 36.28
C ALA A 37 41.80 13.33 37.69
N VAL A 38 42.92 13.62 38.34
CA VAL A 38 43.32 13.17 39.67
C VAL A 38 42.48 13.84 40.77
N GLY A 39 41.83 12.99 41.57
CA GLY A 39 41.84 12.98 43.05
C GLY A 39 41.04 14.04 43.80
N LYS A 40 40.13 13.59 44.70
CA LYS A 40 40.16 13.77 46.18
C LYS A 40 39.21 12.74 46.83
N GLY A 41 39.69 12.06 47.86
CA GLY A 41 39.09 10.83 48.40
C GLY A 41 37.88 11.01 49.32
N PHE A 42 37.10 9.94 49.43
CA PHE A 42 36.12 9.64 50.48
C PHE A 42 35.99 8.10 50.61
N PRO A 43 35.65 7.56 51.80
CA PRO A 43 35.95 6.18 52.19
C PRO A 43 35.15 5.11 51.43
N ILE A 44 35.80 3.95 51.25
CA ILE A 44 35.20 2.71 50.72
C ILE A 44 34.10 2.26 51.70
N VAL A 45 32.85 2.51 51.34
CA VAL A 45 31.70 1.80 51.91
C VAL A 45 31.52 0.56 51.07
N THR A 46 31.67 -0.62 51.67
CA THR A 46 31.24 -1.89 51.08
C THR A 46 29.75 -2.08 51.38
N PRO A 47 28.84 -1.94 50.40
CA PRO A 47 27.47 -2.46 50.53
C PRO A 47 27.41 -3.96 50.19
N PRO A 48 26.41 -4.68 50.75
CA PRO A 48 26.33 -6.13 50.78
C PRO A 48 25.91 -6.76 49.44
N ALA A 49 26.14 -8.08 49.36
CA ALA A 49 25.81 -9.03 48.30
C ALA A 49 24.77 -8.56 47.26
N ALA A 50 25.21 -8.52 46.00
CA ALA A 50 24.31 -8.42 44.86
C ALA A 50 23.43 -9.68 44.79
N GLU A 51 22.19 -9.58 45.27
CA GLU A 51 21.15 -10.53 44.93
C GLU A 51 20.86 -10.40 43.42
N SER A 52 21.01 -11.51 42.72
CA SER A 52 20.61 -11.68 41.32
C SER A 52 19.15 -11.28 41.15
N PRO A 53 18.78 -10.29 40.31
CA PRO A 53 17.40 -10.15 39.93
C PRO A 53 17.02 -11.34 39.03
N SER A 54 16.16 -12.21 39.55
CA SER A 54 15.48 -13.24 38.76
C SER A 54 14.84 -12.59 37.52
N PRO A 55 15.02 -13.14 36.31
CA PRO A 55 14.30 -12.63 35.15
C PRO A 55 12.81 -12.89 35.37
N THR A 56 12.04 -11.83 35.57
CA THR A 56 10.59 -11.90 35.45
C THR A 56 10.30 -12.25 33.99
N PRO A 57 9.46 -13.25 33.69
CA PRO A 57 8.99 -13.41 32.33
C PRO A 57 8.13 -12.19 32.00
N SER A 58 8.70 -11.21 31.30
CA SER A 58 7.90 -10.26 30.53
C SER A 58 7.11 -11.10 29.54
N SER A 59 5.84 -11.35 29.87
CA SER A 59 4.85 -11.75 28.87
C SER A 59 4.64 -10.54 27.98
N SER A 60 5.52 -10.37 26.98
CA SER A 60 5.18 -9.63 25.78
C SER A 60 4.06 -10.41 25.11
N VAL A 61 2.81 -10.06 25.42
CA VAL A 61 1.68 -10.44 24.58
C VAL A 61 2.06 -9.93 23.19
N PRO A 62 2.20 -10.79 22.16
CA PRO A 62 2.34 -10.27 20.81
C PRO A 62 1.13 -9.37 20.56
N ALA A 63 1.38 -8.12 20.18
CA ALA A 63 0.33 -7.22 19.74
C ALA A 63 -0.52 -8.00 18.75
N ALA A 64 -1.83 -8.12 19.03
CA ALA A 64 -2.74 -8.69 18.07
C ALA A 64 -2.50 -7.95 16.75
N THR A 65 -2.13 -8.68 15.69
CA THR A 65 -2.05 -8.15 14.33
C THR A 65 -3.40 -7.51 14.04
N ALA A 66 -3.48 -6.19 14.22
CA ALA A 66 -4.61 -5.42 13.76
C ALA A 66 -4.74 -5.76 12.27
N LYS A 67 -5.95 -6.12 11.84
CA LYS A 67 -6.30 -6.10 10.43
C LYS A 67 -6.92 -4.74 10.21
N PRO A 68 -6.14 -3.74 9.80
CA PRO A 68 -6.60 -2.35 9.83
C PRO A 68 -7.69 -2.03 8.81
N ILE A 69 -8.06 -2.99 7.94
CA ILE A 69 -9.31 -2.98 7.17
C ILE A 69 -10.22 -4.09 7.69
N VAL A 70 -11.30 -3.73 8.39
CA VAL A 70 -12.12 -4.69 9.16
C VAL A 70 -13.42 -5.09 8.49
N LYS A 71 -13.90 -4.28 7.55
CA LYS A 71 -15.07 -4.61 6.71
C LYS A 71 -14.79 -4.11 5.31
N TYR A 72 -15.14 -4.91 4.32
CA TYR A 72 -15.01 -4.53 2.93
C TYR A 72 -15.99 -5.29 2.06
N SER A 73 -16.47 -4.66 1.00
CA SER A 73 -17.34 -5.30 0.00
C SER A 73 -17.36 -4.50 -1.30
N ALA A 74 -17.54 -5.22 -2.40
CA ALA A 74 -17.85 -4.64 -3.70
C ALA A 74 -19.12 -5.30 -4.23
N CYS A 75 -20.09 -4.50 -4.68
CA CYS A 75 -21.31 -5.03 -5.27
C CYS A 75 -21.83 -4.22 -6.46
N SER A 76 -22.50 -4.90 -7.39
CA SER A 76 -23.10 -4.40 -8.62
C SER A 76 -24.60 -4.20 -8.43
N SER A 77 -25.15 -3.08 -8.89
CA SER A 77 -26.60 -2.87 -9.00
C SER A 77 -26.91 -1.72 -9.97
N GLY A 78 -27.92 -1.91 -10.82
CA GLY A 78 -28.49 -0.84 -11.66
C GLY A 78 -27.47 -0.11 -12.54
N GLY A 79 -26.46 -0.82 -13.07
CA GLY A 79 -25.42 -0.22 -13.92
C GLY A 79 -24.32 0.54 -13.16
N THR A 80 -24.29 0.40 -11.83
CA THR A 80 -23.23 0.95 -10.97
C THR A 80 -22.57 -0.15 -10.15
N VAL A 81 -21.35 0.11 -9.72
CA VAL A 81 -20.65 -0.70 -8.72
C VAL A 81 -20.40 0.17 -7.50
N THR A 82 -20.76 -0.35 -6.33
CA THR A 82 -20.49 0.28 -5.04
C THR A 82 -19.40 -0.49 -4.32
N PHE A 83 -18.40 0.25 -3.85
CA PHE A 83 -17.30 -0.24 -3.03
C PHE A 83 -17.50 0.30 -1.63
N THR A 84 -17.25 -0.50 -0.60
CA THR A 84 -17.36 -0.08 0.79
C THR A 84 -16.23 -0.70 1.58
N ALA A 85 -15.51 0.11 2.37
CA ALA A 85 -14.51 -0.38 3.31
C ALA A 85 -14.56 0.41 4.62
N THR A 86 -14.25 -0.26 5.73
CA THR A 86 -14.10 0.32 7.06
C THR A 86 -12.67 0.10 7.53
N TYR A 87 -12.01 1.20 7.86
CA TYR A 87 -10.62 1.22 8.32
C TYR A 87 -10.59 1.41 9.84
N GLN A 88 -9.63 0.82 10.53
CA GLN A 88 -9.41 1.03 11.98
C GLN A 88 -8.26 1.99 12.26
N ASP A 89 -7.35 2.14 11.30
CA ASP A 89 -6.21 3.05 11.38
C ASP A 89 -6.46 4.27 10.50
N ASP A 90 -5.80 5.37 10.85
CA ASP A 90 -5.90 6.66 10.16
C ASP A 90 -4.94 6.71 8.95
N PHE A 91 -5.29 6.01 7.87
CA PHE A 91 -4.52 6.08 6.63
C PHE A 91 -4.66 7.44 5.92
N GLU A 92 -3.58 7.91 5.29
CA GLU A 92 -3.60 9.11 4.46
C GLU A 92 -4.30 8.83 3.12
N PHE A 93 -4.07 7.64 2.56
CA PHE A 93 -4.60 7.20 1.29
C PHE A 93 -5.49 5.97 1.45
N HIS A 94 -6.70 6.06 0.90
CA HIS A 94 -7.65 4.96 0.84
C HIS A 94 -7.81 4.55 -0.62
N HIS A 95 -7.25 3.40 -0.97
CA HIS A 95 -7.26 2.91 -2.33
C HIS A 95 -8.34 1.85 -2.56
N VAL A 96 -8.96 1.90 -3.74
CA VAL A 96 -9.67 0.77 -4.34
C VAL A 96 -9.03 0.46 -5.67
N PHE A 97 -8.25 -0.61 -5.73
CA PHE A 97 -7.67 -1.13 -6.95
C PHE A 97 -8.66 -2.06 -7.64
N ILE A 98 -8.85 -1.85 -8.94
CA ILE A 98 -9.83 -2.60 -9.73
C ILE A 98 -9.13 -3.11 -10.99
N ASP A 99 -9.12 -4.42 -11.11
CA ASP A 99 -8.67 -5.16 -12.28
C ASP A 99 -9.90 -5.51 -13.12
N THR A 100 -10.02 -4.86 -14.28
CA THR A 100 -11.24 -4.87 -15.09
C THR A 100 -11.22 -5.92 -16.21
N ASP A 101 -10.03 -6.40 -16.59
CA ASP A 101 -9.84 -7.37 -17.68
C ASP A 101 -9.37 -8.76 -17.23
N GLY A 102 -8.94 -8.90 -15.97
CA GLY A 102 -8.44 -10.14 -15.37
C GLY A 102 -7.04 -10.55 -15.82
N ASP A 103 -6.27 -9.67 -16.47
CA ASP A 103 -4.92 -9.94 -16.95
C ASP A 103 -3.88 -9.23 -16.06
N HIS A 104 -3.08 -9.99 -15.30
CA HIS A 104 -2.05 -9.40 -14.42
C HIS A 104 -0.90 -8.74 -15.19
N ARG A 105 -0.87 -8.85 -16.52
CA ARG A 105 0.18 -8.24 -17.35
C ARG A 105 -0.23 -6.84 -17.81
N THR A 106 -1.47 -6.43 -17.56
CA THR A 106 -2.00 -5.09 -17.80
C THR A 106 -2.32 -4.42 -16.48
N GLY A 107 -2.39 -3.09 -16.50
CA GLY A 107 -2.59 -2.31 -15.27
C GLY A 107 -1.41 -2.41 -14.29
N TYR A 108 -1.56 -1.80 -13.12
CA TYR A 108 -0.54 -1.80 -12.06
C TYR A 108 -0.45 -3.16 -11.35
N THR A 109 0.76 -3.71 -11.26
CA THR A 109 1.00 -5.08 -10.75
C THR A 109 1.63 -5.11 -9.36
N GLY A 110 1.89 -3.94 -8.75
CA GLY A 110 2.54 -3.84 -7.44
C GLY A 110 1.59 -3.90 -6.25
N VAL A 111 0.33 -4.31 -6.44
CA VAL A 111 -0.60 -4.53 -5.32
C VAL A 111 -0.15 -5.79 -4.57
N ASP A 112 0.22 -5.65 -3.29
CA ASP A 112 0.63 -6.78 -2.44
C ASP A 112 -0.56 -7.68 -2.09
N VAL A 113 -0.91 -8.58 -2.99
CA VAL A 113 -2.01 -9.54 -2.81
C VAL A 113 -1.62 -10.89 -3.40
N ALA A 114 -2.13 -11.97 -2.80
CA ALA A 114 -1.95 -13.30 -3.34
C ALA A 114 -2.73 -13.48 -4.66
N GLY A 115 -2.03 -14.00 -5.67
CA GLY A 115 -2.56 -14.29 -7.00
C GLY A 115 -2.23 -13.19 -8.01
N ASP A 116 -2.42 -13.53 -9.28
CA ASP A 116 -2.23 -12.64 -10.42
C ASP A 116 -3.25 -11.48 -10.37
N PHE A 117 -2.81 -10.23 -10.21
CA PHE A 117 -3.65 -9.04 -10.18
C PHE A 117 -3.02 -7.87 -10.95
N GLY A 118 -3.82 -7.23 -11.82
CA GLY A 118 -3.39 -6.09 -12.65
C GLY A 118 -4.40 -4.95 -12.57
N ALA A 119 -4.11 -3.91 -11.78
CA ALA A 119 -5.08 -2.85 -11.52
C ALA A 119 -5.15 -1.84 -12.69
N ASP A 120 -6.24 -1.86 -13.45
CA ASP A 120 -6.51 -0.90 -14.52
C ASP A 120 -6.96 0.46 -13.99
N ILE A 121 -7.68 0.44 -12.88
CA ILE A 121 -8.34 1.60 -12.28
C ILE A 121 -7.98 1.64 -10.80
N MET A 122 -7.72 2.84 -10.30
CA MET A 122 -7.55 3.11 -8.89
C MET A 122 -8.52 4.22 -8.49
N ILE A 123 -9.25 4.01 -7.41
CA ILE A 123 -9.84 5.10 -6.65
C ILE A 123 -8.85 5.42 -5.55
N GLU A 124 -8.48 6.67 -5.36
CA GLU A 124 -7.67 7.13 -4.22
C GLU A 124 -8.46 8.24 -3.55
N ASN A 125 -8.87 8.02 -2.30
CA ASN A 125 -9.71 8.95 -1.56
C ASN A 125 -10.98 9.33 -2.36
N ASP A 126 -11.08 10.52 -2.94
CA ASP A 126 -12.21 10.96 -3.75
C ASP A 126 -11.90 11.09 -5.25
N LEU A 127 -10.71 10.69 -5.68
CA LEU A 127 -10.22 10.79 -7.05
C LEU A 127 -10.26 9.45 -7.79
N LEU A 128 -10.37 9.51 -9.11
CA LEU A 128 -10.35 8.34 -9.99
C LEU A 128 -9.15 8.40 -10.92
N PHE A 129 -8.42 7.31 -11.01
CA PHE A 129 -7.23 7.15 -11.84
C PHE A 129 -7.35 5.95 -12.77
N ARG A 130 -6.65 6.03 -13.90
CA ARG A 130 -6.42 4.93 -14.81
C ARG A 130 -4.93 4.62 -14.87
N SER A 131 -4.58 3.34 -14.84
CA SER A 131 -3.19 2.92 -14.99
C SER A 131 -2.68 3.23 -16.40
N ASN A 132 -1.39 3.58 -16.48
CA ASN A 132 -0.65 3.76 -17.72
C ASN A 132 0.49 2.73 -17.89
N GLY A 133 0.54 1.68 -17.07
CA GLY A 133 1.55 0.63 -17.13
C GLY A 133 1.56 -0.29 -15.90
N THR A 134 2.55 -1.18 -15.83
CA THR A 134 2.71 -2.15 -14.74
C THR A 134 3.28 -1.57 -13.45
N GLU A 135 4.00 -0.47 -13.57
CA GLU A 135 4.56 0.28 -12.44
C GLU A 135 3.54 1.28 -11.86
N TRP A 136 3.90 1.94 -10.75
CA TRP A 136 3.11 3.03 -10.16
C TRP A 136 3.02 4.24 -11.11
N SER A 137 2.11 4.16 -12.07
CA SER A 137 1.92 5.16 -13.14
C SER A 137 0.43 5.35 -13.39
N TRP A 138 -0.09 6.47 -12.90
CA TRP A 138 -1.52 6.77 -12.86
C TRP A 138 -1.85 8.08 -13.56
N VAL A 139 -2.94 8.07 -14.32
CA VAL A 139 -3.50 9.26 -14.97
C VAL A 139 -4.87 9.54 -14.37
N GLU A 140 -5.02 10.71 -13.74
CA GLU A 140 -6.30 11.12 -13.17
C GLU A 140 -7.37 11.27 -14.27
N VAL A 141 -8.51 10.64 -14.04
CA VAL A 141 -9.71 10.78 -14.87
C VAL A 141 -10.51 11.97 -14.37
N LYS A 142 -10.18 13.16 -14.89
CA LYS A 142 -10.76 14.45 -14.47
C LYS A 142 -12.30 14.46 -14.49
N ALA A 143 -12.87 15.28 -13.61
CA ALA A 143 -14.32 15.48 -13.46
C ALA A 143 -15.10 14.21 -13.07
N LYS A 144 -14.46 13.30 -12.33
CA LYS A 144 -15.08 12.14 -11.69
C LYS A 144 -14.80 12.20 -10.18
N SER A 145 -15.86 12.14 -9.40
CA SER A 145 -15.80 12.03 -7.93
C SER A 145 -16.42 10.69 -7.51
N PRO A 146 -15.63 9.61 -7.43
CA PRO A 146 -16.11 8.30 -6.98
C PRO A 146 -16.63 8.28 -5.55
N LEU A 147 -16.17 9.15 -4.64
CA LEU A 147 -16.61 9.11 -3.25
C LEU A 147 -18.10 9.44 -3.14
N LEU A 148 -18.87 8.47 -2.65
CA LEU A 148 -20.30 8.58 -2.43
C LEU A 148 -20.61 9.11 -1.03
N SER A 149 -19.92 8.58 0.00
CA SER A 149 -20.10 9.01 1.39
C SER A 149 -18.96 8.54 2.27
N ARG A 150 -18.66 9.31 3.32
CA ARG A 150 -17.86 8.89 4.48
C ARG A 150 -18.72 9.00 5.74
N SER A 151 -18.74 7.94 6.55
CA SER A 151 -19.44 7.91 7.84
C SER A 151 -18.53 7.27 8.88
N GLY A 152 -17.92 8.09 9.74
CA GLY A 152 -16.79 7.67 10.57
C GLY A 152 -15.66 7.14 9.70
N ASP A 153 -15.23 5.92 9.99
CA ASP A 153 -14.12 5.26 9.29
C ASP A 153 -14.59 4.40 8.11
N THR A 154 -15.88 4.48 7.77
CA THR A 154 -16.46 3.77 6.63
C THR A 154 -16.55 4.67 5.42
N TYR A 155 -15.86 4.26 4.36
CA TYR A 155 -15.86 4.89 3.06
C TYR A 155 -16.74 4.10 2.11
N ARG A 156 -17.49 4.83 1.29
CA ARG A 156 -18.28 4.27 0.20
C ARG A 156 -17.98 5.00 -1.07
N TRP A 157 -17.61 4.26 -2.10
CA TRP A 157 -17.36 4.77 -3.44
C TRP A 157 -18.33 4.16 -4.43
N ARG A 158 -18.55 4.86 -5.54
CA ARG A 158 -19.41 4.39 -6.61
C ARG A 158 -18.86 4.75 -7.98
N LEU A 159 -18.77 3.75 -8.85
CA LEU A 159 -18.44 3.91 -10.26
C LEU A 159 -19.58 3.41 -11.15
N LYS A 160 -19.54 3.81 -12.42
CA LYS A 160 -20.32 3.13 -13.46
C LYS A 160 -19.79 1.71 -13.62
N ALA A 161 -20.68 0.77 -13.95
CA ALA A 161 -20.31 -0.63 -14.13
C ALA A 161 -19.20 -0.85 -15.16
N ALA A 162 -19.15 -0.04 -16.22
CA ALA A 162 -18.10 -0.09 -17.24
C ALA A 162 -16.68 0.23 -16.71
N GLN A 163 -16.56 0.80 -15.51
CA GLN A 163 -15.29 1.21 -14.91
C GLN A 163 -15.00 0.48 -13.59
N GLY A 164 -15.99 -0.21 -13.02
CA GLY A 164 -15.89 -0.79 -11.69
C GLY A 164 -16.17 -2.28 -11.62
N ARG A 165 -16.49 -2.92 -12.75
CA ARG A 165 -16.64 -4.38 -12.80
C ARG A 165 -15.26 -5.03 -12.88
N GLY A 166 -15.04 -6.06 -12.06
CA GLY A 166 -13.75 -6.72 -12.03
C GLY A 166 -13.43 -7.35 -10.68
N ARG A 167 -12.15 -7.66 -10.50
CA ARG A 167 -11.56 -8.08 -9.22
C ARG A 167 -11.12 -6.83 -8.47
N VAL A 168 -11.33 -6.81 -7.16
CA VAL A 168 -11.15 -5.60 -6.35
C VAL A 168 -10.22 -5.85 -5.17
N VAL A 169 -9.33 -4.92 -4.87
CA VAL A 169 -8.55 -4.92 -3.63
C VAL A 169 -8.73 -3.57 -2.96
N PHE A 170 -8.99 -3.58 -1.65
CA PHE A 170 -8.98 -2.38 -0.83
C PHE A 170 -7.62 -2.24 -0.17
N ASN A 171 -7.13 -1.02 -0.09
CA ASN A 171 -5.87 -0.73 0.52
C ASN A 171 -5.93 0.57 1.34
N GLY A 172 -5.10 0.61 2.38
CA GLY A 172 -4.84 1.78 3.20
C GLY A 172 -3.33 2.00 3.26
N ASP A 173 -2.91 3.24 3.09
CA ASP A 173 -1.50 3.65 3.09
C ASP A 173 -1.32 4.99 3.81
N ASP A 174 -0.29 5.10 4.65
CA ASP A 174 0.13 6.32 5.34
C ASP A 174 1.59 6.73 5.02
N GLY A 175 2.20 6.10 4.02
CA GLY A 175 3.61 6.24 3.63
C GLY A 175 4.58 5.40 4.46
N THR A 176 4.12 4.78 5.55
CA THR A 176 4.93 3.92 6.43
C THR A 176 4.33 2.54 6.64
N THR A 177 3.00 2.47 6.64
CA THR A 177 2.18 1.28 6.80
C THR A 177 1.31 1.16 5.57
N GLU A 178 1.42 0.04 4.88
CA GLU A 178 0.55 -0.31 3.78
C GLU A 178 -0.16 -1.63 4.10
N VAL A 179 -1.46 -1.67 3.86
CA VAL A 179 -2.31 -2.83 4.11
C VAL A 179 -3.25 -3.09 2.96
N THR A 180 -3.41 -4.36 2.61
CA THR A 180 -4.29 -4.80 1.53
C THR A 180 -5.29 -5.83 2.04
N THR A 181 -6.49 -5.84 1.44
CA THR A 181 -7.40 -6.96 1.57
C THR A 181 -7.00 -8.09 0.61
N PRO A 182 -7.46 -9.33 0.84
CA PRO A 182 -7.53 -10.31 -0.25
C PRO A 182 -8.32 -9.76 -1.45
N VAL A 183 -8.16 -10.40 -2.61
CA VAL A 183 -8.98 -10.10 -3.78
C VAL A 183 -10.46 -10.35 -3.48
N VAL A 184 -11.26 -9.32 -3.68
CA VAL A 184 -12.71 -9.30 -3.51
C VAL A 184 -13.37 -9.51 -4.87
N THR A 185 -14.17 -10.56 -4.98
CA THR A 185 -15.01 -10.79 -6.14
C THR A 185 -16.27 -9.93 -6.06
N LEU A 186 -16.60 -9.24 -7.15
CA LEU A 186 -17.82 -8.47 -7.26
C LEU A 186 -19.06 -9.38 -7.17
N LYS A 187 -19.99 -9.08 -6.26
CA LYS A 187 -21.31 -9.72 -6.17
C LYS A 187 -22.42 -8.78 -6.64
N GLU A 188 -23.64 -9.28 -6.82
CA GLU A 188 -24.80 -8.38 -6.89
C GLU A 188 -25.07 -7.79 -5.50
N CYS A 189 -25.50 -6.53 -5.46
CA CYS A 189 -25.89 -5.91 -4.20
C CYS A 189 -27.15 -6.59 -3.68
N ASP A 190 -27.19 -6.84 -2.38
CA ASP A 190 -28.39 -7.35 -1.72
C ASP A 190 -29.50 -6.31 -1.92
N GLY A 191 -30.51 -6.65 -2.71
CA GLY A 191 -31.67 -5.79 -2.94
C GLY A 191 -32.48 -5.61 -1.64
N PRO A 192 -33.34 -4.59 -1.55
CA PRO A 192 -34.36 -4.63 -0.51
C PRO A 192 -35.12 -5.95 -0.68
N ALA A 193 -35.27 -6.72 0.42
CA ALA A 193 -36.12 -7.91 0.40
C ALA A 193 -37.49 -7.49 -0.14
N SER A 194 -37.87 -8.05 -1.29
CA SER A 194 -39.17 -7.83 -1.91
C SER A 194 -40.31 -8.27 -0.99
#